data_AF-A0A2T0KDZ0-F1
#
_entry.id   AF-A0A2T0KDZ0-F1
#
_cell.length_a   1.000
_cell.length_b   1.000
_cell.length_c   1.000
_cell.angle_alpha   90.00
_cell.angle_beta   90.00
_cell.angle_gamma   90.00
#
_symmetry.space_group_name_H-M   'P 1'
#
loop_
_entity.id
_entity.type
_entity.pdbx_description
1 polymer ?
#
loop_
_entity_poly.entity_id
_entity_poly.type
_entity_poly.pdbx_seq_one_letter_code
_entity_poly.pdbx_strand_id
1 'polypeptide(L)'
;MDFMGDGPWNWCVSDLVDPDRVMGALAGALERPVHGMVPGADLLCDVYHVGGDFPTVVDVYVTPAGVAEETIASAVAVRLRAAVLLPDDTINPTRYVLAEPDGTLRAVHVDERETDDGPERRHVRPCTGDDPACAAPAGCDRSRWKPDPTPERPAAA
;
A
#
# COMPACT_ATOMS: atom_id res chain seq x y z
N MET A 1 -4.92 -19.96 19.77
CA MET A 1 -4.88 -18.48 19.66
C MET A 1 -3.88 -18.19 18.56
N ASP A 2 -4.34 -18.25 17.32
CA ASP A 2 -3.54 -17.89 16.16
C ASP A 2 -4.08 -16.55 15.67
N PHE A 3 -3.60 -15.47 16.30
CA PHE A 3 -4.04 -14.09 16.03
C PHE A 3 -3.10 -13.33 15.10
N MET A 4 -2.02 -13.96 14.63
CA MET A 4 -1.02 -13.31 13.79
C MET A 4 -1.35 -13.52 12.31
N GLY A 5 -1.58 -12.43 11.57
CA GLY A 5 -1.79 -12.40 10.13
C GLY A 5 -0.52 -12.65 9.31
N ASP A 6 -0.67 -12.59 7.98
CA ASP A 6 0.30 -13.01 6.94
C ASP A 6 1.62 -12.19 6.86
N GLY A 7 1.93 -11.36 7.86
CA GLY A 7 3.11 -10.50 7.91
C GLY A 7 2.77 -9.04 8.24
N PRO A 8 3.79 -8.19 8.45
CA PRO A 8 3.56 -6.75 8.64
C PRO A 8 3.04 -6.11 7.35
N TRP A 9 2.28 -5.02 7.48
CA TRP A 9 1.88 -4.17 6.36
C TRP A 9 2.75 -2.92 6.31
N ASN A 10 3.18 -2.50 5.12
CA ASN A 10 4.03 -1.31 4.91
C ASN A 10 3.39 -0.43 3.86
N TRP A 11 2.87 0.74 4.23
CA TRP A 11 2.17 1.65 3.33
C TRP A 11 2.84 3.01 3.25
N CYS A 12 2.56 3.75 2.17
CA CYS A 12 2.94 5.15 2.05
C CYS A 12 1.73 6.01 1.65
N VAL A 13 1.51 7.15 2.30
CA VAL A 13 0.40 8.07 2.02
C VAL A 13 0.90 9.29 1.26
N SER A 14 0.15 9.72 0.26
CA SER A 14 0.47 10.87 -0.62
C SER A 14 0.58 12.23 0.07
N ASP A 15 0.03 12.36 1.27
CA ASP A 15 0.07 13.59 2.07
C ASP A 15 1.04 13.45 3.25
N LEU A 16 1.52 14.58 3.77
CA LEU A 16 2.15 14.65 5.09
C LEU A 16 1.06 14.61 6.17
N VAL A 17 0.82 13.43 6.75
CA VAL A 17 -0.28 13.17 7.68
C VAL A 17 0.26 12.97 9.09
N ASP A 18 -0.42 13.56 10.06
CA ASP A 18 -0.12 13.37 11.47
C ASP A 18 -0.36 11.91 11.91
N PRO A 19 0.53 11.31 12.73
CA PRO A 19 0.40 9.94 13.22
C PRO A 19 -0.97 9.63 13.84
N ASP A 20 -1.55 10.54 14.64
CA ASP A 20 -2.85 10.30 15.29
C ASP A 20 -3.98 10.19 14.27
N ARG A 21 -3.88 10.94 13.17
CA ARG A 21 -4.86 10.88 12.08
C ARG A 21 -4.74 9.57 11.30
N VAL A 22 -3.52 9.09 11.05
CA VAL A 22 -3.28 7.77 10.43
C VAL A 22 -3.82 6.65 11.33
N MET A 23 -3.43 6.64 12.61
CA MET A 23 -3.86 5.62 13.56
C MET A 23 -5.38 5.63 13.74
N GLY A 24 -6.02 6.80 13.80
CA GLY A 24 -7.47 6.93 13.86
C GLY A 24 -8.18 6.39 12.61
N ALA A 25 -7.61 6.63 11.43
CA ALA A 25 -8.15 6.08 10.18
C ALA A 25 -8.01 4.55 10.14
N LEU A 26 -6.85 4.02 10.54
CA LEU A 26 -6.61 2.58 10.61
C LEU A 26 -7.52 1.90 11.64
N ALA A 27 -7.65 2.48 12.83
CA ALA A 27 -8.56 1.99 13.86
C ALA A 27 -10.02 1.96 13.40
N GLY A 28 -10.45 3.02 12.71
CA GLY A 28 -11.79 3.10 12.13
C GLY A 28 -12.01 2.14 10.96
N ALA A 29 -10.97 1.75 10.23
CA ALA A 29 -11.05 0.77 9.14
C ALA A 29 -11.06 -0.67 9.66
N LEU A 30 -10.30 -0.94 10.72
CA LEU A 30 -10.23 -2.24 11.39
C LEU A 30 -11.36 -2.47 12.39
N GLU A 31 -12.09 -1.41 12.76
CA GLU A 31 -13.08 -1.40 13.85
C GLU A 31 -12.48 -1.85 15.21
N ARG A 32 -11.20 -1.54 15.42
CA ARG A 32 -10.41 -1.98 16.58
C ARG A 32 -9.41 -0.89 16.99
N PRO A 33 -9.02 -0.82 18.27
CA PRO A 33 -7.98 0.09 18.70
C PRO A 33 -6.65 -0.17 17.97
N VAL A 34 -5.95 0.91 17.64
CA VAL A 34 -4.60 0.90 17.09
C VAL A 34 -3.75 1.74 18.03
N HIS A 35 -2.59 1.23 18.38
CA HIS A 35 -1.66 1.91 19.27
C HIS A 35 -0.36 2.20 18.53
N GLY A 36 0.24 3.35 18.84
CA GLY A 36 1.63 3.61 18.46
C GLY A 36 2.57 2.59 19.11
N MET A 37 3.87 2.66 18.78
CA MET A 37 4.89 1.82 19.40
C MET A 37 5.03 2.02 20.91
N VAL A 38 4.15 1.42 21.70
CA VAL A 38 4.16 1.38 23.17
C VAL A 38 4.22 -0.08 23.60
N PRO A 39 5.06 -0.46 24.59
CA PRO A 39 5.11 -1.84 25.07
C PRO A 39 3.76 -2.27 25.68
N GLY A 40 2.97 -3.07 24.96
CA GLY A 40 1.68 -3.55 25.47
C GLY A 40 0.64 -3.97 24.40
N ALA A 41 0.79 -5.20 23.92
CA ALA A 41 -0.26 -6.16 23.49
C ALA A 41 -1.25 -5.90 22.33
N ASP A 42 -1.42 -4.71 21.76
CA ASP A 42 -2.36 -4.52 20.64
C ASP A 42 -1.73 -3.81 19.44
N LEU A 43 -2.31 -4.06 18.26
CA LEU A 43 -1.84 -3.72 16.91
C LEU A 43 -0.94 -2.48 16.88
N LEU A 44 0.33 -2.72 16.56
CA LEU A 44 1.41 -1.76 16.73
C LEU A 44 1.62 -1.05 15.39
N CYS A 45 1.42 0.26 15.39
CA CYS A 45 1.64 1.09 14.21
C CYS A 45 2.83 2.01 14.46
N ASP A 46 3.76 2.06 13.52
CA ASP A 46 4.75 3.13 13.44
C ASP A 46 4.40 4.05 12.26
N VAL A 47 4.53 5.35 12.47
CA VAL A 47 4.23 6.38 11.47
C VAL A 47 5.36 7.39 11.48
N TYR A 48 6.04 7.52 10.35
CA TYR A 48 7.17 8.42 10.19
C TYR A 48 7.12 9.09 8.82
N HIS A 49 7.99 10.07 8.63
CA HIS A 49 8.01 10.89 7.43
C HIS A 49 9.32 10.75 6.67
N VAL A 50 9.19 10.68 5.35
CA VAL A 50 10.27 10.68 4.37
C VAL A 50 10.01 11.76 3.31
N GLY A 51 10.94 11.97 2.39
CA GLY A 51 10.70 12.79 1.20
C GLY A 51 9.86 12.09 0.14
N GLY A 52 9.50 12.81 -0.93
CA GLY A 52 8.79 12.24 -2.08
C GLY A 52 7.34 12.67 -2.19
N ASP A 53 6.64 12.00 -3.10
CA ASP A 53 5.21 12.24 -3.37
C ASP A 53 4.33 11.45 -2.39
N PHE A 54 4.90 10.50 -1.64
CA PHE A 54 4.24 9.72 -0.59
C PHE A 54 5.02 9.80 0.72
N PRO A 55 5.02 10.99 1.37
CA PRO A 55 5.94 11.28 2.46
C PRO A 55 5.58 10.61 3.78
N THR A 56 4.35 10.12 3.99
CA THR A 56 3.99 9.47 5.26
C THR A 56 4.08 7.96 5.13
N VAL A 57 5.02 7.34 5.83
CA VAL A 57 5.17 5.89 5.87
C VAL A 57 4.45 5.32 7.07
N VAL A 58 3.77 4.20 6.88
CA VAL A 58 2.94 3.53 7.88
C VAL A 58 3.36 2.07 7.95
N ASP A 59 3.99 1.69 9.03
CA ASP A 59 4.36 0.31 9.33
C ASP A 59 3.39 -0.28 10.35
N VAL A 60 2.67 -1.32 9.95
CA VAL A 60 1.68 -2.00 10.79
C VAL A 60 2.20 -3.39 11.15
N TYR A 61 2.43 -3.59 12.44
CA TYR A 61 2.87 -4.86 12.99
C TYR A 61 1.72 -5.55 13.74
N VAL A 62 1.80 -6.88 13.84
CA VAL A 62 0.76 -7.72 14.46
C VAL A 62 -0.60 -7.56 13.74
N THR A 63 -0.56 -7.72 12.42
CA THR A 63 -1.73 -7.59 11.55
C THR A 63 -2.78 -8.65 11.86
N PRO A 64 -4.07 -8.35 11.70
CA PRO A 64 -5.15 -9.29 12.00
C PRO A 64 -5.23 -10.38 10.93
N ALA A 65 -5.29 -11.64 11.37
CA ALA A 65 -5.49 -12.78 10.47
C ALA A 65 -6.85 -12.71 9.75
N GLY A 66 -6.89 -13.15 8.49
CA GLY A 66 -8.11 -13.23 7.70
C GLY A 66 -8.63 -11.88 7.17
N VAL A 67 -7.84 -10.81 7.30
CA VAL A 67 -8.15 -9.48 6.76
C VAL A 67 -7.24 -9.21 5.57
N ALA A 68 -7.85 -8.87 4.43
CA ALA A 68 -7.12 -8.50 3.23
C ALA A 68 -6.52 -7.09 3.39
N GLU A 69 -5.19 -6.99 3.33
CA GLU A 69 -4.45 -5.73 3.47
C GLU A 69 -4.99 -4.63 2.55
N GLU A 70 -5.22 -4.97 1.27
CA GLU A 70 -5.71 -4.03 0.27
C GLU A 70 -7.08 -3.43 0.61
N THR A 71 -7.93 -4.18 1.31
CA THR A 71 -9.26 -3.74 1.73
C THR A 71 -9.14 -2.69 2.83
N ILE A 72 -8.21 -2.90 3.77
CA ILE A 72 -7.96 -1.93 4.83
C ILE A 72 -7.25 -0.70 4.29
N ALA A 73 -6.25 -0.86 3.41
CA ALA A 73 -5.57 0.26 2.77
C ALA A 73 -6.56 1.13 1.97
N SER A 74 -7.47 0.53 1.20
CA SER A 74 -8.57 1.22 0.52
C SER A 74 -9.47 1.99 1.50
N ALA A 75 -9.90 1.33 2.58
CA ALA A 75 -10.74 1.95 3.60
C ALA A 75 -10.05 3.11 4.35
N VAL A 76 -8.73 3.03 4.53
CA VAL A 76 -7.89 4.09 5.10
C VAL A 76 -7.73 5.25 4.12
N ALA A 77 -7.48 4.98 2.83
CA ALA A 77 -7.38 6.00 1.79
C ALA A 77 -8.65 6.88 1.74
N VAL A 78 -9.83 6.25 1.82
CA VAL A 78 -11.12 6.96 1.89
C VAL A 78 -11.23 7.85 3.14
N ARG A 79 -10.84 7.32 4.31
CA ARG A 79 -10.91 8.06 5.59
C ARG A 79 -9.94 9.24 5.63
N LEU A 80 -8.75 9.07 5.07
CA LEU A 80 -7.74 10.12 4.98
C LEU A 80 -8.02 11.10 3.83
N ARG A 81 -8.81 10.70 2.84
CA ARG A 81 -8.99 11.41 1.56
C ARG A 81 -7.66 11.65 0.84
N ALA A 82 -6.77 10.67 0.96
CA ALA A 82 -5.43 10.71 0.40
C ALA A 82 -5.14 9.34 -0.23
N ALA A 83 -4.35 9.33 -1.30
CA ALA A 83 -3.95 8.09 -1.92
C ALA A 83 -2.93 7.35 -1.03
N VAL A 84 -3.01 6.02 -1.02
CA VAL A 84 -2.16 5.12 -0.23
C VAL A 84 -1.52 4.08 -1.16
N LEU A 85 -0.20 4.03 -1.17
CA LEU A 85 0.58 2.96 -1.81
C LEU A 85 0.77 1.81 -0.83
N LEU A 86 0.60 0.59 -1.34
CA LEU A 86 0.92 -0.66 -0.64
C LEU A 86 1.69 -1.59 -1.60
N PRO A 87 2.48 -2.55 -1.09
CA PRO A 87 3.26 -3.44 -1.90
C PRO A 87 2.37 -4.27 -2.83
N ASP A 88 2.84 -4.53 -4.05
CA ASP A 88 2.22 -5.51 -4.93
C ASP A 88 2.55 -6.94 -4.46
N ASP A 89 1.82 -7.94 -4.95
CA ASP A 89 2.11 -9.36 -4.74
C ASP A 89 3.24 -9.89 -5.63
N THR A 90 4.02 -9.00 -6.23
CA THR A 90 5.18 -9.31 -7.08
C THR A 90 6.48 -8.90 -6.41
N ILE A 91 7.59 -9.48 -6.86
CA ILE A 91 8.94 -9.08 -6.42
C ILE A 91 9.50 -7.89 -7.23
N ASN A 92 8.65 -7.19 -7.99
CA ASN A 92 9.07 -6.04 -8.78
C ASN A 92 9.20 -4.82 -7.86
N PRO A 93 10.41 -4.29 -7.63
CA PRO A 93 10.65 -3.25 -6.62
C PRO A 93 10.03 -1.90 -6.97
N THR A 94 9.58 -1.72 -8.22
CA THR A 94 8.96 -0.49 -8.68
C THR A 94 7.44 -0.58 -8.73
N ARG A 95 6.86 -1.74 -8.41
CA ARG A 95 5.44 -2.01 -8.63
C ARG A 95 4.68 -2.04 -7.31
N TYR A 96 3.58 -1.32 -7.30
CA TYR A 96 2.74 -1.11 -6.13
C TYR A 96 1.27 -1.22 -6.51
N VAL A 97 0.42 -1.34 -5.50
CA VAL A 97 -1.00 -1.06 -5.61
C VAL A 97 -1.25 0.32 -5.06
N LEU A 98 -2.03 1.14 -5.77
CA LEU A 98 -2.49 2.43 -5.31
C LEU A 98 -3.96 2.33 -4.92
N ALA A 99 -4.24 2.57 -3.65
CA ALA A 99 -5.57 2.92 -3.18
C ALA A 99 -5.80 4.42 -3.37
N GLU A 100 -6.79 4.77 -4.17
CA GLU A 100 -7.19 6.16 -4.40
C GLU A 100 -8.01 6.73 -3.23
N PRO A 101 -8.14 8.06 -3.13
CA PRO A 101 -8.99 8.71 -2.11
C PRO A 101 -10.46 8.28 -2.13
N ASP A 102 -10.95 7.67 -3.21
CA ASP A 102 -12.30 7.12 -3.33
C ASP A 102 -12.38 5.61 -3.01
N GLY A 103 -11.25 4.99 -2.69
CA GLY A 103 -11.12 3.57 -2.36
C GLY A 103 -10.83 2.66 -3.56
N THR A 104 -10.77 3.20 -4.78
CA THR A 104 -10.40 2.42 -5.97
C THR A 104 -8.97 1.90 -5.84
N LEU A 105 -8.76 0.64 -6.22
CA LEU A 105 -7.45 -0.02 -6.19
C LEU A 105 -6.95 -0.24 -7.62
N ARG A 106 -5.71 0.18 -7.92
CA ARG A 106 -5.08 0.00 -9.24
C ARG A 106 -3.59 -0.31 -9.13
N ALA A 107 -3.07 -1.12 -10.05
CA ALA A 107 -1.63 -1.34 -10.17
C ALA A 107 -0.92 -0.09 -10.72
N VAL A 108 0.20 0.28 -10.11
CA VAL A 108 1.01 1.42 -10.52
C VAL A 108 2.50 1.09 -10.49
N HIS A 109 3.28 1.89 -11.19
CA HIS A 109 4.72 1.98 -11.03
C HIS A 109 5.12 3.27 -10.33
N VAL A 110 6.16 3.20 -9.51
CA VAL A 110 6.77 4.35 -8.84
C VAL A 110 8.27 4.29 -8.99
N ASP A 111 8.89 5.47 -9.01
CA ASP A 111 10.34 5.58 -8.89
C ASP A 111 10.68 5.61 -7.40
N GLU A 112 11.46 4.64 -6.95
CA GLU A 112 11.97 4.58 -5.58
C GLU A 112 13.42 5.06 -5.52
N ARG A 113 13.73 5.89 -4.53
CA ARG A 113 15.09 6.36 -4.26
C ARG A 113 15.41 6.22 -2.79
N GLU A 114 16.42 5.40 -2.48
CA GLU A 114 16.93 5.27 -1.11
C GLU A 114 17.55 6.58 -0.62
N THR A 115 17.27 6.95 0.63
CA THR A 115 17.82 8.14 1.29
C THR A 115 18.16 7.84 2.75
N ASP A 116 18.84 8.76 3.43
CA ASP A 116 19.17 8.61 4.85
C ASP A 116 17.92 8.54 5.76
N ASP A 117 16.80 9.12 5.32
CA ASP A 117 15.52 9.09 6.04
C ASP A 117 14.65 7.88 5.65
N GLY A 118 15.07 7.13 4.62
CA GLY A 118 14.35 5.98 4.06
C GLY A 118 13.97 6.16 2.58
N PRO A 119 13.29 5.16 1.98
CA PRO A 119 12.97 5.18 0.56
C PRO A 119 11.88 6.21 0.20
N GLU A 120 12.23 7.15 -0.68
CA GLU A 120 11.28 8.11 -1.27
C GLU A 120 10.58 7.50 -2.48
N ARG A 121 9.26 7.66 -2.57
CA ARG A 121 8.46 7.25 -3.75
C ARG A 121 8.00 8.47 -4.53
N ARG A 122 8.22 8.46 -5.84
CA ARG A 122 7.91 9.57 -6.75
C ARG A 122 7.35 9.09 -8.08
N HIS A 123 6.72 10.02 -8.81
CA HIS A 123 6.30 9.86 -10.20
C HIS A 123 5.42 8.62 -10.42
N VAL A 124 4.33 8.52 -9.65
CA VAL A 124 3.34 7.46 -9.86
C VAL A 124 2.85 7.45 -11.29
N ARG A 125 2.88 6.27 -11.92
CA ARG A 125 2.39 6.01 -13.26
C ARG A 125 1.47 4.79 -13.25
N PRO A 126 0.33 4.81 -13.97
CA PRO A 126 -0.47 3.60 -14.15
C PRO A 126 0.39 2.46 -14.71
N CYS A 127 0.21 1.25 -14.17
CA CYS A 127 0.80 0.07 -14.75
C CYS A 127 -0.03 -0.32 -15.98
N THR A 128 0.49 -0.16 -17.20
CA THR A 128 -0.24 -0.49 -18.44
C THR A 128 0.20 -1.79 -19.10
N GLY A 129 1.24 -2.43 -18.55
CA GLY A 129 1.89 -3.58 -19.16
C GLY A 129 3.00 -3.19 -20.14
N ASP A 130 3.02 -1.94 -20.60
CA ASP A 130 4.05 -1.39 -21.48
C ASP A 130 5.26 -0.79 -20.73
N ASP A 131 5.17 -0.67 -19.39
CA ASP A 131 6.28 -0.20 -18.58
C ASP A 131 7.47 -1.18 -18.71
N PRO A 132 8.72 -0.70 -18.91
CA PRO A 132 9.89 -1.57 -18.97
C PRO A 132 10.02 -2.53 -17.79
N ALA A 133 9.56 -2.14 -16.60
CA ALA A 133 9.55 -2.99 -15.41
C ALA A 133 8.57 -4.17 -15.54
N CYS A 134 7.55 -4.08 -16.38
CA CYS A 134 6.62 -5.18 -16.64
C CYS A 134 7.21 -6.30 -17.49
N ALA A 135 8.21 -6.03 -18.33
CA ALA A 135 8.89 -7.02 -19.15
C ALA A 135 9.95 -7.85 -18.39
N ALA A 136 10.24 -7.50 -17.13
CA ALA A 136 11.20 -8.25 -16.30
C ALA A 136 10.67 -9.66 -15.95
N PRO A 137 11.52 -10.64 -15.59
CA PRO A 137 11.07 -11.97 -15.13
C PRO A 137 10.16 -11.93 -13.89
N ALA A 138 10.26 -10.85 -13.11
CA ALA A 138 9.36 -10.44 -12.04
C ALA A 138 8.09 -9.71 -12.58
N GLY A 139 7.63 -10.10 -13.77
CA GLY A 139 6.73 -9.30 -14.59
C GLY A 139 5.34 -9.09 -14.00
N CYS A 140 4.68 -8.06 -14.51
CA CYS A 140 3.38 -7.58 -14.02
C CYS A 140 2.25 -8.61 -14.17
N ASP A 141 2.38 -9.54 -15.13
CA ASP A 141 1.34 -10.50 -15.52
C ASP A 141 1.02 -11.54 -14.43
N ARG A 142 1.95 -11.80 -13.51
CA ARG A 142 1.75 -12.78 -12.44
C ARG A 142 0.99 -12.24 -11.24
N SER A 143 0.90 -10.92 -11.12
CA SER A 143 0.14 -10.28 -10.06
C SER A 143 -1.35 -10.53 -10.18
N ARG A 144 -2.05 -10.57 -9.03
CA ARG A 144 -3.51 -10.47 -9.00
C ARG A 144 -4.02 -9.12 -9.50
N TRP A 145 -3.20 -8.07 -9.40
CA TRP A 145 -3.48 -6.72 -9.90
C TRP A 145 -3.01 -6.58 -11.35
N LYS A 146 -3.96 -6.61 -12.28
CA LYS A 146 -3.65 -6.54 -13.71
C LYS A 146 -3.35 -5.10 -14.14
N PRO A 147 -2.50 -4.92 -15.16
CA PRO A 147 -2.30 -3.62 -15.79
C PRO A 147 -3.60 -3.02 -16.37
N ASP A 148 -3.64 -1.69 -16.52
CA ASP A 148 -4.73 -0.87 -17.04
C ASP A 148 -4.36 -0.23 -18.40
N PRO A 149 -5.21 -0.27 -19.44
CA PRO A 149 -6.41 -1.10 -19.54
C PRO A 149 -5.98 -2.55 -19.56
N THR A 150 -6.64 -3.38 -18.74
CA THR A 150 -6.56 -4.82 -18.94
C THR A 150 -7.00 -5.06 -20.38
N PRO A 151 -6.14 -5.58 -21.27
CA PRO A 151 -6.54 -5.80 -22.65
C PRO A 151 -7.80 -6.65 -22.63
N GLU A 152 -8.86 -6.21 -23.30
CA GLU A 152 -10.08 -7.01 -23.41
C GLU A 152 -9.67 -8.39 -23.92
N ARG A 153 -9.95 -9.43 -23.12
CA ARG A 153 -9.74 -10.81 -23.55
C ARG A 153 -10.44 -10.97 -24.91
N PRO A 154 -9.75 -11.38 -25.99
CA PRO A 154 -10.41 -11.56 -27.27
C PRO A 154 -11.59 -12.52 -27.06
N ALA A 155 -12.75 -12.14 -27.59
CA ALA A 155 -13.91 -13.01 -27.60
C ALA A 155 -13.48 -14.36 -28.18
N ALA A 156 -13.76 -15.45 -27.45
CA ALA A 156 -13.46 -16.79 -27.92
C ALA A 156 -14.08 -16.96 -29.33
N ALA A 157 -13.24 -17.33 -30.30
CA ALA A 157 -13.64 -17.65 -31.66
C ALA A 157 -14.32 -19.02 -31.73
#